data_AF-A0A351SR39-F1
#
_entry.id   AF-A0A351SR39-F1
#
_cell.length_a   1.000
_cell.length_b   1.000
_cell.length_c   1.000
_cell.angle_alpha   90.00
_cell.angle_beta   90.00
_cell.angle_gamma   90.00
#
_symmetry.space_group_name_H-M   'P 1'
#
loop_
_entity.id
_entity.type
_entity.pdbx_description
1 polymer ?
#
loop_
_entity_poly.entity_id
_entity_poly.type
_entity_poly.pdbx_seq_one_letter_code
_entity_poly.pdbx_strand_id
1 'polypeptide(L)'
;MSSTLYLDETPNIVLATFALLGVFMISFCKQDALKRTFSLLFCFSLVMFLSCQSLLLIEAKTDNLLPLFNTGIKNTLGGAAIFYLASITPILSLNELKTGEDKKNMLINYCMASLSIILVSVTTILVLGMNEATIYRYPEYVVLKRIKIYEFFSNVDNAFTLILVIDLLSTASTGLKNMDLKSKWSNAFVFILLLFVISILSMNAGYMVIVYNLVPFILAVLLILTLLPKRLQNKRCE
;
A
#
# COMPACT_ATOMS: atom_id res chain seq x y z
N MET A 1 -23.17 -20.55 16.58
CA MET A 1 -22.15 -20.09 17.54
C MET A 1 -20.97 -21.04 17.46
N SER A 2 -20.00 -20.71 16.62
CA SER A 2 -18.78 -21.50 16.43
C SER A 2 -17.69 -20.59 15.86
N SER A 3 -16.94 -20.00 16.79
CA SER A 3 -15.50 -19.72 16.71
C SER A 3 -14.92 -19.29 15.35
N THR A 4 -15.20 -18.06 14.92
CA THR A 4 -14.07 -17.22 14.52
C THR A 4 -13.78 -16.33 15.72
N LEU A 5 -12.66 -16.61 16.37
CA LEU A 5 -12.12 -15.81 17.47
C LEU A 5 -11.76 -14.44 16.84
N TYR A 6 -12.74 -13.53 16.80
CA TYR A 6 -12.48 -12.12 16.58
C TYR A 6 -11.55 -11.70 17.72
N LEU A 7 -10.25 -11.52 17.44
CA LEU A 7 -9.38 -10.78 18.34
C LEU A 7 -9.75 -9.29 18.24
N ASP A 8 -10.94 -8.93 18.72
CA ASP A 8 -11.34 -7.53 18.91
C ASP A 8 -10.39 -6.80 19.88
N GLU A 9 -9.58 -7.54 20.64
CA GLU A 9 -8.65 -7.03 21.64
C GLU A 9 -7.17 -7.06 21.24
N THR A 10 -6.78 -7.42 20.00
CA THR A 10 -5.34 -7.32 19.66
C THR A 10 -4.91 -5.86 19.65
N PRO A 11 -4.01 -5.40 20.54
CA PRO A 11 -3.61 -4.01 20.55
C PRO A 11 -2.88 -3.71 19.24
N ASN A 12 -3.25 -2.61 18.55
CA ASN A 12 -2.64 -2.20 17.28
C ASN A 12 -1.11 -2.15 17.35
N ILE A 13 -0.57 -1.80 18.53
CA ILE A 13 0.87 -1.79 18.78
C ILE A 13 1.52 -3.16 18.64
N VAL A 14 0.86 -4.25 19.06
CA VAL A 14 1.38 -5.62 18.97
C VAL A 14 1.47 -6.04 17.50
N LEU A 15 0.39 -5.85 16.74
CA LEU A 15 0.35 -6.15 15.30
C LEU A 15 1.41 -5.37 14.53
N ALA A 16 1.50 -4.06 14.79
CA ALA A 16 2.47 -3.19 14.13
C ALA A 16 3.92 -3.56 14.50
N THR A 17 4.19 -3.98 15.75
CA THR A 17 5.52 -4.42 16.19
C THR A 17 5.96 -5.69 15.46
N PHE A 18 5.08 -6.69 15.33
CA PHE A 18 5.39 -7.91 14.58
C PHE A 18 5.64 -7.64 13.10
N ALA A 19 4.82 -6.79 12.48
CA ALA A 19 5.05 -6.37 11.10
C ALA A 19 6.42 -5.69 10.95
N LEU A 20 6.78 -4.80 11.87
CA LEU A 20 8.05 -4.06 11.82
C LEU A 20 9.26 -4.95 12.06
N LEU A 21 9.16 -5.92 12.97
CA LEU A 21 10.17 -6.96 13.14
C LEU A 21 10.37 -7.76 11.84
N GLY A 22 9.27 -8.11 11.16
CA GLY A 22 9.31 -8.75 9.84
C GLY A 22 10.07 -7.90 8.82
N VAL A 23 9.73 -6.61 8.69
CA VAL A 23 10.43 -5.66 7.82
C VAL A 23 11.93 -5.61 8.12
N PHE A 24 12.29 -5.51 9.41
CA PHE A 24 13.67 -5.42 9.84
C PHE A 24 14.46 -6.67 9.45
N MET A 25 13.93 -7.86 9.75
CA MET A 25 14.57 -9.14 9.43
C MET A 25 14.77 -9.32 7.92
N ILE A 26 13.74 -9.04 7.12
CA ILE A 26 13.80 -9.16 5.65
C ILE A 26 14.84 -8.21 5.06
N SER A 27 15.01 -7.01 5.64
CA SER A 27 15.95 -6.00 5.15
C SER A 27 17.41 -6.46 5.22
N PHE A 28 17.77 -7.31 6.20
CA PHE A 28 19.12 -7.87 6.33
C PHE A 28 19.39 -9.08 5.43
N CYS A 29 18.37 -9.63 4.77
CA CYS A 29 18.58 -10.74 3.84
C CYS A 29 19.38 -10.31 2.60
N LYS A 30 20.12 -11.26 2.00
CA LYS A 30 20.88 -11.02 0.75
C LYS A 30 19.95 -10.59 -0.39
N GLN A 31 20.43 -9.68 -1.25
CA GLN A 31 19.63 -9.14 -2.35
C GLN A 31 19.11 -10.23 -3.31
N ASP A 32 19.91 -11.24 -3.61
CA ASP A 32 19.50 -12.32 -4.53
C ASP A 32 18.39 -13.20 -3.94
N ALA A 33 18.44 -13.47 -2.63
CA ALA A 33 17.38 -14.19 -1.94
C ALA A 33 16.08 -13.40 -1.97
N LEU A 34 16.13 -12.09 -1.67
CA LEU A 34 14.95 -11.22 -1.73
C LEU A 34 14.33 -11.17 -3.13
N LYS A 35 15.13 -11.02 -4.18
CA LYS A 35 14.63 -10.99 -5.57
C LYS A 35 13.88 -12.27 -5.94
N ARG A 36 14.41 -13.44 -5.55
CA ARG A 36 13.75 -14.73 -5.80
C ARG A 36 12.44 -14.86 -5.02
N THR A 37 12.46 -14.50 -3.74
CA THR A 37 11.27 -14.58 -2.88
C THR A 37 10.18 -13.61 -3.33
N PHE A 38 10.52 -12.35 -3.62
CA PHE A 38 9.54 -11.37 -4.11
C PHE A 38 8.98 -11.73 -5.47
N SER A 39 9.75 -12.36 -6.36
CA SER A 39 9.23 -12.87 -7.63
C SER A 39 8.17 -13.96 -7.42
N LEU A 40 8.40 -14.91 -6.52
CA LEU A 40 7.41 -15.94 -6.18
C LEU A 40 6.17 -15.35 -5.52
N LEU A 41 6.36 -14.43 -4.57
CA LEU A 41 5.26 -13.75 -3.87
C LEU A 41 4.44 -12.89 -4.84
N PHE A 42 5.06 -12.26 -5.84
CA PHE A 42 4.38 -11.51 -6.88
C PHE A 42 3.50 -12.42 -7.76
N CYS A 43 3.99 -13.59 -8.16
CA CYS A 43 3.17 -14.56 -8.90
C CYS A 43 1.96 -15.00 -8.06
N PHE A 44 2.15 -15.26 -6.77
CA PHE A 44 1.07 -15.62 -5.86
C PHE A 44 0.06 -14.47 -5.70
N SER A 45 0.52 -13.24 -5.47
CA SER A 45 -0.37 -12.08 -5.31
C SER A 45 -1.17 -11.80 -6.58
N LEU A 46 -0.58 -11.97 -7.76
CA LEU A 46 -1.27 -11.80 -9.04
C LEU A 46 -2.42 -12.81 -9.20
N VAL A 47 -2.18 -14.10 -8.92
CA VAL A 47 -3.22 -15.13 -9.01
C VAL A 47 -4.35 -14.85 -8.03
N MET A 48 -4.02 -14.49 -6.80
CA MET A 48 -5.02 -14.16 -5.76
C MET A 48 -5.79 -12.88 -6.08
N PHE A 49 -5.13 -11.88 -6.65
CA PHE A 49 -5.76 -10.64 -7.10
C PHE A 49 -6.80 -10.93 -8.19
N LEU A 50 -6.41 -11.68 -9.23
CA LEU A 50 -7.31 -12.01 -10.34
C LEU A 50 -8.50 -12.87 -9.88
N SER A 51 -8.28 -13.81 -8.95
CA SER A 51 -9.38 -14.61 -8.39
C SER A 51 -10.34 -13.76 -7.56
N CYS A 52 -9.85 -12.81 -6.76
CA CYS A 52 -10.73 -11.90 -6.03
C CYS A 52 -11.54 -11.02 -6.98
N GLN A 53 -10.92 -10.45 -8.01
CA GLN A 53 -11.64 -9.61 -8.97
C GLN A 53 -12.71 -10.39 -9.75
N SER A 54 -12.43 -11.63 -10.17
CA SER A 54 -13.42 -12.44 -10.88
C SER A 54 -14.63 -12.80 -10.03
N LEU A 55 -14.42 -13.07 -8.73
CA LEU A 55 -15.50 -13.36 -7.80
C LEU A 55 -16.36 -12.13 -7.49
N LEU A 56 -15.75 -10.95 -7.39
CA LEU A 56 -16.48 -9.69 -7.19
C LEU A 56 -17.38 -9.30 -8.35
N LEU A 57 -17.04 -9.70 -9.57
CA LEU A 57 -17.88 -9.44 -10.74
C LEU A 57 -19.24 -10.13 -10.65
N ILE A 58 -19.38 -11.21 -9.88
CA ILE A 58 -20.66 -11.89 -9.67
C ILE A 58 -21.63 -11.02 -8.87
N GLU A 59 -21.12 -10.22 -7.94
CA GLU A 59 -21.88 -9.32 -7.06
C GLU A 59 -22.05 -7.91 -7.66
N ALA A 60 -21.53 -7.66 -8.86
CA ALA A 60 -21.53 -6.36 -9.49
C ALA A 60 -22.94 -5.95 -9.97
N LYS A 61 -23.36 -4.72 -9.63
CA LYS A 61 -24.61 -4.14 -10.12
C LYS A 61 -24.31 -2.95 -11.04
N THR A 62 -24.72 -3.03 -12.30
CA THR A 62 -24.47 -1.98 -13.29
C THR A 62 -25.16 -0.66 -12.96
N ASP A 63 -26.26 -0.71 -12.21
CA ASP A 63 -27.03 0.47 -11.78
C ASP A 63 -26.18 1.41 -10.91
N ASN A 64 -25.17 0.86 -10.22
CA ASN A 64 -24.26 1.62 -9.37
C ASN A 64 -23.28 2.53 -10.13
N LEU A 65 -23.19 2.41 -11.47
CA LEU A 65 -22.34 3.25 -12.32
C LEU A 65 -22.97 4.61 -12.65
N LEU A 66 -24.28 4.74 -12.53
CA LEU A 66 -25.03 5.94 -12.95
C LEU A 66 -24.54 7.27 -12.32
N PRO A 67 -24.03 7.34 -11.06
CA PRO A 67 -23.58 8.60 -10.49
C PRO A 67 -22.12 8.98 -10.81
N LEU A 68 -21.36 8.19 -11.59
CA LEU A 68 -19.93 8.45 -11.86
C LEU A 68 -19.65 9.83 -12.49
N PHE A 69 -20.55 10.31 -13.34
CA PHE A 69 -20.40 11.57 -14.06
C PHE A 69 -21.02 12.78 -13.35
N ASN A 70 -21.63 12.58 -12.18
CA ASN A 70 -22.26 13.67 -11.41
C ASN A 70 -21.30 14.32 -10.40
N THR A 71 -20.00 14.06 -10.53
CA THR A 71 -18.97 14.62 -9.62
C THR A 71 -18.42 15.93 -10.18
N GLY A 72 -18.30 16.95 -9.32
CA GLY A 72 -17.77 18.25 -9.72
C GLY A 72 -16.27 18.19 -10.04
N ILE A 73 -15.84 18.92 -11.08
CA ILE A 73 -14.45 18.96 -11.60
C ILE A 73 -13.40 19.14 -10.50
N LYS A 74 -13.69 19.96 -9.49
CA LYS A 74 -12.79 20.23 -8.35
C LYS A 74 -12.46 18.94 -7.56
N ASN A 75 -13.44 18.09 -7.32
CA ASN A 75 -13.26 16.86 -6.56
C ASN A 75 -12.46 15.83 -7.39
N THR A 76 -12.72 15.77 -8.70
CA THR A 76 -11.98 14.93 -9.63
C THR A 76 -10.51 15.33 -9.70
N LEU A 77 -10.21 16.62 -9.80
CA LEU A 77 -8.83 17.12 -9.79
C LEU A 77 -8.13 16.86 -8.46
N GLY A 78 -8.83 17.03 -7.34
CA GLY A 78 -8.29 16.72 -6.01
C GLY A 78 -7.92 15.24 -5.86
N GLY A 79 -8.83 14.34 -6.28
CA GLY A 79 -8.57 12.90 -6.28
C GLY A 79 -7.42 12.50 -7.20
N ALA A 80 -7.36 13.07 -8.40
CA ALA A 80 -6.27 12.83 -9.35
C ALA A 80 -4.91 13.28 -8.80
N ALA A 81 -4.87 14.43 -8.12
CA ALA A 81 -3.64 14.92 -7.49
C ALA A 81 -3.16 14.00 -6.34
N ILE A 82 -4.08 13.53 -5.49
CA ILE A 82 -3.75 12.58 -4.42
C ILE A 82 -3.25 11.26 -5.00
N PHE A 83 -3.91 10.73 -6.05
CA PHE A 83 -3.48 9.53 -6.75
C PHE A 83 -2.06 9.70 -7.34
N TYR A 84 -1.82 10.80 -8.05
CA TYR A 84 -0.49 11.11 -8.60
C TYR A 84 0.59 11.12 -7.51
N LEU A 85 0.34 11.82 -6.40
CA LEU A 85 1.26 11.89 -5.27
C LEU A 85 1.49 10.51 -4.64
N ALA A 86 0.46 9.72 -4.42
CA ALA A 86 0.56 8.40 -3.83
C ALA A 86 1.31 7.40 -4.71
N SER A 87 1.13 7.47 -6.03
CA SER A 87 1.71 6.50 -6.97
C SER A 87 3.15 6.85 -7.38
N ILE A 88 3.46 8.12 -7.65
CA ILE A 88 4.76 8.49 -8.25
C ILE A 88 5.83 8.77 -7.20
N THR A 89 5.43 9.38 -6.07
CA THR A 89 6.38 9.77 -5.01
C THR A 89 7.20 8.58 -4.49
N PRO A 90 6.60 7.44 -4.13
CA PRO A 90 7.36 6.30 -3.64
C PRO A 90 8.31 5.75 -4.70
N ILE A 91 7.86 5.64 -5.96
CA ILE A 91 8.65 5.08 -7.06
C ILE A 91 9.92 5.91 -7.31
N LEU A 92 9.79 7.24 -7.35
CA LEU A 92 10.93 8.13 -7.56
C LEU A 92 11.86 8.21 -6.34
N SER A 93 11.31 8.10 -5.13
CA SER A 93 12.10 8.13 -3.91
C SER A 93 12.90 6.86 -3.65
N LEU A 94 12.37 5.71 -4.06
CA LEU A 94 12.94 4.40 -3.75
C LEU A 94 13.88 3.87 -4.84
N ASN A 95 13.70 4.27 -6.10
CA ASN A 95 14.46 3.72 -7.23
C ASN A 95 15.50 4.70 -7.77
N GLU A 96 16.74 4.23 -7.91
CA GLU A 96 17.79 4.96 -8.63
C GLU A 96 17.70 4.70 -10.14
N LEU A 97 17.21 5.67 -10.91
CA LEU A 97 17.06 5.56 -12.36
C LEU A 97 18.38 5.82 -13.08
N LYS A 98 19.21 4.79 -13.23
CA LYS A 98 20.56 4.90 -13.83
C LYS A 98 20.56 4.69 -15.34
N THR A 99 19.78 3.74 -15.86
CA THR A 99 19.77 3.40 -17.30
C THR A 99 18.46 3.74 -17.99
N GLY A 100 18.47 3.77 -19.33
CA GLY A 100 17.26 3.93 -20.14
C GLY A 100 16.31 2.73 -20.03
N GLU A 101 16.86 1.53 -19.80
CA GLU A 101 16.09 0.30 -19.62
C GLU A 101 15.34 0.28 -18.28
N ASP A 102 15.96 0.78 -17.20
CA ASP A 102 15.32 0.94 -15.90
C ASP A 102 14.06 1.84 -16.00
N LYS A 103 14.15 2.91 -16.79
CA LYS A 103 13.02 3.83 -17.02
C LYS A 103 11.87 3.17 -17.76
N LYS A 104 12.16 2.33 -18.76
CA LYS A 104 11.15 1.59 -19.51
C LYS A 104 10.43 0.58 -18.60
N ASN A 105 11.19 -0.20 -17.83
CA ASN A 105 10.62 -1.19 -16.92
C ASN A 105 9.79 -0.53 -15.81
N MET A 106 10.25 0.61 -15.28
CA MET A 106 9.48 1.41 -14.35
C MET A 106 8.15 1.87 -14.95
N LEU A 107 8.15 2.35 -16.19
CA LEU A 107 6.93 2.84 -16.85
C LEU A 107 5.93 1.70 -17.08
N ILE A 108 6.39 0.51 -17.47
CA ILE A 108 5.55 -0.69 -17.59
C ILE A 108 4.93 -1.03 -16.23
N ASN A 109 5.73 -1.10 -15.17
CA ASN A 109 5.26 -1.42 -13.82
C ASN A 109 4.25 -0.37 -13.30
N TYR A 110 4.49 0.91 -13.57
CA TYR A 110 3.57 1.99 -13.22
C TYR A 110 2.23 1.86 -13.95
N CYS A 111 2.25 1.58 -15.26
CA CYS A 111 1.03 1.35 -16.03
C CYS A 111 0.24 0.13 -15.52
N MET A 112 0.93 -0.98 -15.22
CA MET A 112 0.30 -2.18 -14.66
C MET A 112 -0.34 -1.91 -13.29
N ALA A 113 0.35 -1.19 -12.39
CA ALA A 113 -0.18 -0.81 -11.09
C ALA A 113 -1.36 0.18 -11.19
N SER A 114 -1.29 1.12 -12.12
CA SER A 114 -2.40 2.06 -12.36
C SER A 114 -3.64 1.33 -12.86
N LEU A 115 -3.46 0.36 -13.74
CA LEU A 115 -4.54 -0.47 -14.27
C LEU A 115 -5.17 -1.35 -13.18
N SER A 116 -4.38 -1.93 -12.26
CA SER A 116 -4.94 -2.71 -11.15
C SER A 116 -5.75 -1.85 -10.18
N ILE A 117 -5.32 -0.62 -9.87
CA ILE A 117 -6.07 0.31 -9.03
C ILE A 117 -7.39 0.73 -9.69
N ILE A 118 -7.38 0.98 -11.00
CA ILE A 118 -8.61 1.29 -11.76
C ILE A 118 -9.58 0.11 -11.67
N LEU A 119 -9.10 -1.12 -11.86
CA LEU A 119 -9.94 -2.31 -11.75
C LEU A 119 -10.57 -2.43 -10.37
N VAL A 120 -9.79 -2.31 -9.29
CA VAL A 120 -10.30 -2.35 -7.90
C VAL A 120 -11.31 -1.23 -7.65
N SER A 121 -11.05 -0.02 -8.13
CA SER A 121 -11.93 1.13 -7.93
C SER A 121 -13.28 0.93 -8.63
N VAL A 122 -13.24 0.45 -9.87
CA VAL A 122 -14.46 0.17 -10.65
C VAL A 122 -15.26 -0.98 -10.04
N THR A 123 -14.62 -2.09 -9.65
CA THR A 123 -15.33 -3.20 -9.00
C THR A 123 -15.90 -2.80 -7.64
N THR A 124 -15.19 -1.97 -6.89
CA THR A 124 -15.69 -1.43 -5.61
C THR A 124 -16.95 -0.60 -5.81
N ILE A 125 -16.97 0.31 -6.78
CA ILE A 125 -18.15 1.13 -7.11
C ILE A 125 -19.29 0.25 -7.64
N LEU A 126 -18.99 -0.74 -8.49
CA LEU A 126 -20.00 -1.67 -9.02
C LEU A 126 -20.71 -2.46 -7.93
N VAL A 127 -20.00 -2.88 -6.88
CA VAL A 127 -20.58 -3.69 -5.81
C VAL A 127 -21.26 -2.83 -4.72
N LEU A 128 -20.61 -1.77 -4.23
CA LEU A 128 -21.14 -0.94 -3.14
C LEU A 128 -22.02 0.23 -3.62
N GLY A 129 -21.72 0.80 -4.78
CA GLY A 129 -22.22 2.11 -5.19
C GLY A 129 -21.45 3.26 -4.57
N MET A 130 -21.54 4.44 -5.20
CA MET A 130 -20.73 5.61 -4.82
C MET A 130 -21.06 6.13 -3.41
N ASN A 131 -22.34 6.14 -3.03
CA ASN A 131 -22.78 6.67 -1.73
C ASN A 131 -22.19 5.84 -0.58
N GLU A 132 -22.35 4.52 -0.63
CA GLU A 132 -21.82 3.61 0.39
C GLU A 132 -20.29 3.61 0.41
N ALA A 133 -19.64 3.63 -0.76
CA ALA A 133 -18.18 3.62 -0.86
C ALA A 133 -17.53 4.84 -0.18
N THR A 134 -18.21 6.00 -0.15
CA THR A 134 -17.68 7.21 0.51
C THR A 134 -17.79 7.20 2.03
N ILE A 135 -18.62 6.33 2.61
CA ILE A 135 -18.82 6.23 4.06
C ILE A 135 -17.69 5.40 4.70
N TYR A 136 -17.23 4.37 4.01
CA TYR A 136 -16.19 3.48 4.51
C TYR A 136 -14.78 4.05 4.28
N ARG A 137 -13.90 3.89 5.27
CA ARG A 137 -12.48 4.27 5.16
C ARG A 137 -11.70 3.38 4.18
N TYR A 138 -12.08 2.10 4.10
CA TYR A 138 -11.46 1.08 3.24
C TYR A 138 -12.55 0.31 2.48
N PRO A 139 -13.22 0.97 1.52
CA PRO A 139 -14.38 0.39 0.83
C PRO A 139 -14.04 -0.90 0.08
N GLU A 140 -12.82 -1.02 -0.46
CA GLU A 140 -12.31 -2.21 -1.14
C GLU A 140 -12.30 -3.44 -0.22
N TYR A 141 -12.01 -3.27 1.07
CA TYR A 141 -12.03 -4.36 2.04
C TYR A 141 -13.47 -4.77 2.40
N VAL A 142 -14.39 -3.80 2.46
CA VAL A 142 -15.81 -4.06 2.74
C VAL A 142 -16.48 -4.84 1.61
N VAL A 143 -16.09 -4.57 0.36
CA VAL A 143 -16.56 -5.29 -0.82
C VAL A 143 -16.19 -6.76 -0.76
N LEU A 144 -14.99 -7.09 -0.30
CA LEU A 144 -14.53 -8.48 -0.18
C LEU A 144 -15.32 -9.29 0.84
N LYS A 145 -15.85 -8.65 1.89
CA LYS A 145 -16.76 -9.30 2.86
C LYS A 145 -18.11 -9.71 2.25
N ARG A 146 -18.46 -9.18 1.08
CA ARG A 146 -19.68 -9.59 0.36
C ARG A 146 -19.49 -10.90 -0.38
N ILE A 147 -18.25 -11.32 -0.66
CA ILE A 147 -17.97 -12.61 -1.29
C ILE A 147 -18.26 -13.72 -0.28
N LYS A 148 -19.34 -14.47 -0.51
CA LYS A 148 -19.69 -15.67 0.28
C LYS A 148 -19.71 -16.89 -0.62
N ILE A 149 -18.56 -17.56 -0.78
CA ILE A 149 -18.46 -18.78 -1.60
C ILE A 149 -18.44 -19.99 -0.68
N TYR A 150 -19.62 -20.54 -0.40
CA TYR A 150 -19.80 -21.68 0.50
C TYR A 150 -19.21 -21.48 1.91
N GLU A 151 -19.49 -22.38 2.85
CA GLU A 151 -18.98 -22.27 4.23
C GLU A 151 -17.44 -22.29 4.34
N PHE A 152 -16.75 -22.80 3.30
CA PHE A 152 -15.28 -22.97 3.25
C PHE A 152 -14.50 -21.68 2.92
N PHE A 153 -15.05 -20.77 2.11
CA PHE A 153 -14.46 -19.44 1.85
C PHE A 153 -15.18 -18.34 2.65
N SER A 154 -15.53 -18.62 3.90
CA SER A 154 -16.15 -17.65 4.79
C SER A 154 -15.25 -16.44 5.11
N ASN A 155 -13.97 -16.47 4.77
CA ASN A 155 -12.99 -15.41 5.03
C ASN A 155 -12.13 -15.03 3.79
N VAL A 156 -12.74 -14.72 2.64
CA VAL A 156 -12.00 -14.23 1.45
C VAL A 156 -11.24 -12.93 1.75
N ASP A 157 -11.76 -12.12 2.67
CA ASP A 157 -11.13 -10.92 3.19
C ASP A 157 -9.78 -11.20 3.87
N ASN A 158 -9.61 -12.36 4.53
CA ASN A 158 -8.32 -12.79 5.07
C ASN A 158 -7.30 -13.06 3.96
N ALA A 159 -7.73 -13.65 2.84
CA ALA A 159 -6.85 -13.95 1.72
C ALA A 159 -6.32 -12.66 1.07
N PHE A 160 -7.16 -11.65 0.93
CA PHE A 160 -6.74 -10.33 0.47
C PHE A 160 -5.85 -9.60 1.47
N THR A 161 -6.16 -9.71 2.76
CA THR A 161 -5.33 -9.15 3.83
C THR A 161 -3.91 -9.72 3.80
N LEU A 162 -3.75 -11.02 3.50
CA LEU A 162 -2.44 -11.63 3.30
C LEU A 162 -1.67 -10.98 2.14
N ILE A 163 -2.32 -10.70 1.01
CA ILE A 163 -1.69 -9.99 -0.12
C ILE A 163 -1.19 -8.62 0.33
N LEU A 164 -2.05 -7.84 1.01
CA LEU A 164 -1.70 -6.51 1.50
C LEU A 164 -0.52 -6.55 2.48
N VAL A 165 -0.50 -7.53 3.40
CA VAL A 165 0.61 -7.69 4.36
C VAL A 165 1.91 -8.04 3.63
N ILE A 166 1.87 -8.94 2.64
CA ILE A 166 3.03 -9.29 1.83
C ILE A 166 3.57 -8.08 1.07
N ASP A 167 2.70 -7.31 0.42
CA ASP A 167 3.06 -6.11 -0.33
C ASP A 167 3.63 -5.01 0.58
N LEU A 168 3.05 -4.82 1.77
CA LEU A 168 3.55 -3.88 2.77
C LEU A 168 4.93 -4.30 3.29
N LEU A 169 5.13 -5.57 3.63
CA LEU A 169 6.42 -6.08 4.09
C LEU A 169 7.51 -5.95 3.02
N SER A 170 7.18 -6.28 1.76
CA SER A 170 8.14 -6.19 0.65
C SER A 170 8.53 -4.73 0.34
N THR A 171 7.57 -3.81 0.33
CA THR A 171 7.82 -2.39 0.05
C THR A 171 8.59 -1.72 1.20
N ALA A 172 8.22 -1.98 2.45
CA ALA A 172 8.90 -1.39 3.60
C ALA A 172 10.33 -1.93 3.76
N SER A 173 10.56 -3.22 3.50
CA SER A 173 11.90 -3.82 3.61
C SER A 173 12.85 -3.38 2.50
N THR A 174 12.36 -3.22 1.27
CA THR A 174 13.14 -2.61 0.18
C THR A 174 13.48 -1.15 0.48
N GLY A 175 12.53 -0.39 1.03
CA GLY A 175 12.76 0.97 1.50
C GLY A 175 13.86 1.09 2.55
N LEU A 176 13.79 0.28 3.62
CA LEU A 176 14.81 0.28 4.67
C LEU A 176 16.19 -0.13 4.14
N LYS A 177 16.23 -1.09 3.21
CA LYS A 177 17.47 -1.55 2.60
C LYS A 177 18.11 -0.51 1.67
N ASN A 178 17.31 0.27 0.95
CA ASN A 178 17.79 1.30 0.03
C ASN A 178 18.35 2.54 0.74
N MET A 179 18.10 2.70 2.05
CA MET A 179 18.68 3.80 2.84
C MET A 179 20.20 3.65 3.08
N ASP A 180 20.83 2.54 2.68
CA ASP A 180 22.27 2.26 2.71
C ASP A 180 22.99 2.79 3.97
N LEU A 181 22.40 2.53 5.13
CA LEU A 181 22.96 2.97 6.40
C LEU A 181 24.20 2.13 6.72
N LYS A 182 25.38 2.71 6.48
CA LYS A 182 26.70 2.08 6.63
C LYS A 182 26.98 1.42 7.99
N SER A 183 26.21 1.73 9.03
CA SER A 183 26.39 1.22 10.39
C SER A 183 25.17 0.43 10.87
N LYS A 184 25.41 -0.76 11.44
CA LYS A 184 24.37 -1.60 12.09
C LYS A 184 23.59 -0.82 13.16
N TRP A 185 24.25 0.09 13.87
CA TRP A 185 23.63 0.93 14.90
C TRP A 185 22.64 1.94 14.31
N SER A 186 22.87 2.41 13.08
CA SER A 186 21.97 3.33 12.40
C SER A 186 20.66 2.63 12.01
N ASN A 187 20.74 1.39 11.51
CA ASN A 187 19.53 0.58 11.23
C ASN A 187 18.73 0.29 12.51
N ALA A 188 19.41 -0.05 13.60
CA ALA A 188 18.75 -0.27 14.90
C ALA A 188 18.08 1.01 15.42
N PHE A 189 18.72 2.18 15.24
CA PHE A 189 18.12 3.46 15.60
C PHE A 189 16.85 3.76 14.80
N VAL A 190 16.86 3.54 13.47
CA VAL A 190 15.67 3.72 12.64
C VAL A 190 14.53 2.78 13.08
N PHE A 191 14.86 1.53 13.40
CA PHE A 191 13.88 0.57 13.94
C PHE A 191 13.24 1.05 15.25
N ILE A 192 14.07 1.48 16.21
CA ILE A 192 13.60 2.00 17.51
C ILE A 192 12.75 3.26 17.32
N LEU A 193 13.16 4.17 16.43
CA LEU A 193 12.42 5.38 16.12
C LEU A 193 11.05 5.07 15.50
N LEU A 194 10.98 4.12 14.57
CA LEU A 194 9.69 3.70 14.00
C LEU A 194 8.78 3.04 15.03
N LEU A 195 9.32 2.19 15.92
CA LEU A 195 8.54 1.62 17.03
C LEU A 195 8.01 2.69 17.97
N PHE A 196 8.81 3.71 18.28
CA PHE A 196 8.39 4.83 19.12
C PHE A 196 7.24 5.61 18.46
N VAL A 197 7.36 5.94 17.18
CA VAL A 197 6.30 6.62 16.41
C VAL A 197 5.01 5.79 16.42
N ILE A 198 5.10 4.48 16.15
CA ILE A 198 3.94 3.58 16.14
C ILE A 198 3.27 3.48 17.52
N SER A 199 4.06 3.47 18.59
CA SER A 199 3.54 3.45 19.96
C SER A 199 2.67 4.68 20.24
N ILE A 200 3.15 5.87 19.87
CA ILE A 200 2.40 7.13 20.02
C ILE A 200 1.12 7.10 19.18
N LEU A 201 1.21 6.68 17.92
CA LEU A 201 0.06 6.62 17.01
C LEU A 201 -1.00 5.60 17.46
N SER A 202 -0.57 4.49 18.05
CA SER A 202 -1.46 3.44 18.55
C SER A 202 -2.20 3.85 19.82
N MET A 203 -1.72 4.87 20.54
CA MET A 203 -2.28 5.29 21.82
C MET A 203 -3.58 6.09 21.69
N ASN A 204 -3.81 6.75 20.54
CA ASN A 204 -5.01 7.56 20.32
C ASN A 204 -5.46 7.53 18.85
N ALA A 205 -6.72 7.14 18.63
CA ALA A 205 -7.35 7.13 17.31
C ALA A 205 -7.35 8.51 16.63
N GLY A 206 -7.41 9.60 17.40
CA GLY A 206 -7.33 10.96 16.87
C GLY A 206 -6.01 11.24 16.14
N TYR A 207 -4.88 10.73 16.67
CA TYR A 207 -3.58 10.88 16.01
C TYR A 207 -3.51 10.13 14.68
N MET A 208 -4.14 8.95 14.58
CA MET A 208 -4.21 8.23 13.31
C MET A 208 -4.98 9.00 12.23
N VAL A 209 -6.07 9.69 12.59
CA VAL A 209 -6.84 10.52 11.67
C VAL A 209 -6.04 11.74 11.23
N ILE A 210 -5.34 12.39 12.17
CA ILE A 210 -4.46 13.52 11.86
C ILE A 210 -3.38 13.10 10.88
N VAL A 211 -2.69 11.97 11.13
CA VAL A 211 -1.67 11.45 10.22
C VAL A 211 -2.25 11.17 8.85
N TYR A 212 -3.41 10.50 8.77
CA TYR A 212 -4.07 10.21 7.49
C TYR A 212 -4.31 11.47 6.64
N ASN A 213 -4.78 12.55 7.27
CA ASN A 213 -5.00 13.83 6.57
C ASN A 213 -3.69 14.53 6.19
N LEU A 214 -2.59 14.25 6.89
CA LEU A 214 -1.26 14.81 6.61
C LEU A 214 -0.50 14.04 5.51
N VAL A 215 -0.84 12.78 5.24
CA VAL A 215 -0.14 11.92 4.25
C VAL A 215 0.04 12.60 2.89
N PRO A 216 -0.98 13.24 2.26
CA PRO A 216 -0.81 13.90 0.97
C PRO A 216 0.24 15.02 1.01
N PHE A 217 0.32 15.77 2.11
CA PHE A 217 1.30 16.84 2.28
C PHE A 217 2.72 16.27 2.46
N ILE A 218 2.87 15.21 3.25
CA ILE A 218 4.15 14.52 3.45
C ILE A 218 4.68 14.00 2.10
N LEU A 219 3.81 13.38 1.30
CA LEU A 219 4.16 12.90 -0.04
C LEU A 219 4.55 14.06 -0.97
N ALA A 220 3.83 15.17 -0.94
CA ALA A 220 4.17 16.34 -1.75
C ALA A 220 5.56 16.90 -1.39
N VAL A 221 5.87 17.03 -0.09
CA VAL A 221 7.20 17.46 0.37
C VAL A 221 8.27 16.48 -0.10
N LEU A 222 8.03 15.18 0.02
CA LEU A 222 8.99 14.15 -0.39
C LEU A 222 9.22 14.13 -1.91
N LEU A 223 8.18 14.39 -2.70
CA LEU A 223 8.30 14.55 -4.15
C LEU A 223 9.12 15.79 -4.53
N ILE A 224 8.92 16.92 -3.84
CA ILE A 224 9.75 18.12 -4.04
C ILE A 224 11.22 17.81 -3.71
N LEU A 225 11.48 17.14 -2.59
CA LEU A 225 12.83 16.76 -2.17
C LEU A 225 13.53 15.83 -3.18
N THR A 226 12.80 14.90 -3.80
CA THR A 226 13.36 13.98 -4.79
C THR A 226 13.59 14.62 -6.16
N LEU A 227 12.79 15.62 -6.53
CA LEU A 227 12.94 16.38 -7.77
C LEU A 227 14.00 17.49 -7.69
N LEU A 228 14.35 17.96 -6.48
CA LEU A 228 15.45 18.90 -6.30
C LEU A 228 16.73 18.31 -6.92
N PRO A 229 17.42 19.04 -7.81
CA PRO A 229 18.52 18.48 -8.57
C PRO A 229 19.64 17.99 -7.63
N LYS A 230 19.98 16.69 -7.74
CA LYS A 230 21.14 16.04 -7.05
C LYS A 230 22.48 16.78 -7.21
N ARG A 231 22.58 17.78 -8.11
CA ARG A 231 23.74 18.68 -8.26
C ARG A 231 24.07 19.48 -6.98
N LEU A 232 23.14 19.69 -6.06
CA LEU A 232 23.41 20.36 -4.78
C LEU A 232 23.95 19.40 -3.69
N GLN A 233 23.76 18.09 -3.84
CA GLN A 233 24.22 17.09 -2.85
C GLN A 233 25.63 16.56 -3.16
N ASN A 234 26.07 16.59 -4.43
CA ASN A 234 27.38 16.07 -4.84
C ASN A 234 28.56 17.05 -4.65
N LYS A 235 28.33 18.27 -4.12
CA LYS A 235 29.36 19.29 -3.89
C LYS A 235 30.02 19.25 -2.50
N ARG A 236 29.73 18.25 -1.66
CA ARG A 236 30.34 18.11 -0.32
C ARG A 236 31.32 16.93 -0.19
N CYS A 237 31.63 16.25 -1.28
CA CYS A 237 32.63 15.17 -1.32
C CYS A 237 33.54 15.34 -2.54
N GLU A 238 34.23 16.47 -2.61
CA GLU A 238 35.53 16.57 -3.30
C GLU A 238 36.54 17.11 -2.29
#